data_AF-A0A3P6SXF7-F1
#
_entry.id   AF-A0A3P6SXF7-F1
#
_cell.length_a   1.000
_cell.length_b   1.000
_cell.length_c   1.000
_cell.angle_alpha   90.00
_cell.angle_beta   90.00
_cell.angle_gamma   90.00
#
_symmetry.space_group_name_H-M   'P 1'
#
loop_
_entity.id
_entity.type
_entity.pdbx_description
1 polymer ?
#
loop_
_entity_poly.entity_id
_entity_poly.type
_entity_poly.pdbx_seq_one_letter_code
_entity_poly.pdbx_strand_id
1 'polypeptide(L)'
;MVGIKLSYIWIIVWKFAAPATSLLLFFFCLIYYHPLKYPTGEDYPVWANAFGWFLSSCSMIVIPGYALYYLLCTNKHISIKEVILH
;
A
#
# COMPACT_ATOMS: atom_id res chain seq x y z
N MET A 1 -26.17 3.62 -5.63
CA MET A 1 -26.33 3.86 -7.08
C MET A 1 -27.35 2.93 -7.74
N VAL A 2 -27.48 1.65 -7.36
CA VAL A 2 -28.47 0.71 -7.97
C VAL A 2 -29.75 0.51 -7.12
N GLY A 3 -29.96 1.25 -6.03
CA GLY A 3 -31.19 1.15 -5.20
C GLY A 3 -31.33 -0.12 -4.35
N ILE A 4 -30.52 -1.15 -4.60
CA ILE A 4 -30.42 -2.38 -3.81
C ILE A 4 -29.47 -2.22 -2.62
N LYS A 5 -29.90 -2.65 -1.43
CA LYS A 5 -29.03 -2.73 -0.24
C LYS A 5 -28.14 -3.96 -0.37
N LEU A 6 -26.83 -3.77 -0.38
CA LEU A 6 -25.86 -4.87 -0.43
C LEU A 6 -26.03 -5.77 0.80
N SER A 7 -25.87 -7.08 0.60
CA SER A 7 -25.91 -8.04 1.70
C SER A 7 -24.73 -7.81 2.64
N TYR A 8 -24.95 -8.10 3.93
CA TYR A 8 -23.96 -7.82 4.99
C TYR A 8 -22.63 -8.57 4.80
N ILE A 9 -22.69 -9.76 4.17
CA ILE A 9 -21.52 -10.56 3.81
C ILE A 9 -20.59 -9.78 2.89
N TRP A 10 -21.14 -9.03 1.93
CA TRP A 10 -20.35 -8.31 0.95
C TRP A 10 -19.58 -7.13 1.55
N ILE A 11 -20.18 -6.48 2.55
CA ILE A 11 -19.52 -5.44 3.33
C ILE A 11 -18.34 -6.03 4.13
N ILE A 12 -18.52 -7.21 4.74
CA ILE A 12 -17.46 -7.88 5.51
C ILE A 12 -16.29 -8.27 4.59
N VAL A 13 -16.56 -8.81 3.40
CA VAL A 13 -15.52 -9.19 2.44
C VAL A 13 -14.70 -7.97 2.01
N TRP A 14 -15.36 -6.85 1.68
CA TRP A 14 -14.65 -5.65 1.28
C TRP A 14 -13.88 -5.00 2.43
N LYS A 15 -14.41 -5.07 3.65
CA LYS A 15 -13.75 -4.49 4.83
C LYS A 15 -12.57 -5.32 5.34
N PHE A 16 -12.61 -6.64 5.21
CA PHE A 16 -11.60 -7.53 5.82
C PHE A 16 -10.86 -8.40 4.82
N ALA A 17 -11.56 -9.10 3.91
CA ALA A 17 -10.90 -10.04 3.02
C ALA A 17 -10.04 -9.32 1.96
N ALA A 18 -10.54 -8.22 1.38
CA ALA A 18 -9.80 -7.45 0.39
C ALA A 18 -8.49 -6.85 0.96
N PRO A 19 -8.48 -6.15 2.12
CA PRO A 19 -7.23 -5.66 2.70
C PRO A 19 -6.35 -6.79 3.20
N ALA A 20 -6.90 -7.87 3.77
CA ALA A 20 -6.10 -8.98 4.26
C ALA A 20 -5.35 -9.70 3.13
N THR A 21 -6.03 -10.01 2.03
CA THR A 21 -5.41 -10.65 0.86
C THR A 21 -4.37 -9.75 0.19
N SER A 22 -4.66 -8.45 0.09
CA SER A 22 -3.70 -7.47 -0.46
C SER A 22 -2.43 -7.36 0.39
N LEU A 23 -2.57 -7.29 1.73
CA LEU A 23 -1.44 -7.27 2.65
C LEU A 23 -0.63 -8.57 2.58
N LEU A 24 -1.30 -9.72 2.58
CA LEU A 24 -0.64 -11.02 2.50
C LEU A 24 0.17 -11.14 1.20
N LEU A 25 -0.41 -10.78 0.05
CA LEU A 25 0.28 -10.81 -1.23
C LEU A 25 1.50 -9.88 -1.22
N PHE A 26 1.36 -8.67 -0.69
CA PHE A 26 2.47 -7.73 -0.57
C PHE A 26 3.65 -8.32 0.22
N PHE A 27 3.39 -8.94 1.37
CA PHE A 27 4.43 -9.59 2.16
C PHE A 27 5.05 -10.80 1.44
N PHE A 28 4.25 -11.61 0.76
CA PHE A 28 4.77 -12.73 -0.02
C PHE A 28 5.65 -12.25 -1.18
N CYS A 29 5.27 -11.19 -1.87
CA CYS A 29 6.12 -10.58 -2.91
C CYS A 29 7.45 -10.07 -2.36
N LEU A 30 7.47 -9.56 -1.12
CA LEU A 30 8.70 -9.12 -0.44
C LEU A 30 9.58 -10.30 0.00
N ILE A 31 9.00 -11.31 0.66
CA ILE A 31 9.74 -12.45 1.22
C ILE A 31 10.32 -13.34 0.12
N TYR A 32 9.52 -13.62 -0.92
CA TYR A 32 9.94 -14.45 -2.06
C TYR A 32 10.55 -13.63 -3.19
N TYR A 33 11.02 -12.41 -2.91
CA TYR A 33 11.69 -11.61 -3.91
C TYR A 33 12.99 -12.30 -4.34
N HIS A 34 13.06 -12.67 -5.61
CA HIS A 34 14.27 -13.19 -6.22
C HIS A 34 14.85 -12.11 -7.14
N PRO A 35 16.15 -11.78 -7.03
CA PRO A 35 16.77 -10.83 -7.96
C PRO A 35 16.60 -11.35 -9.38
N LEU A 36 16.15 -10.46 -10.27
CA LEU A 36 16.00 -10.76 -11.69
C LEU A 36 17.35 -11.24 -12.23
N LYS A 37 17.31 -12.25 -13.10
CA LYS A 37 18.49 -12.75 -13.82
C LYS A 37 18.27 -12.55 -15.31
N TYR A 38 19.32 -12.22 -16.05
CA TYR A 38 19.25 -12.18 -17.50
C TYR A 38 19.09 -13.60 -18.07
N PRO A 39 18.50 -13.75 -19.27
CA PRO A 39 18.37 -15.05 -19.94
C PRO A 39 19.72 -15.71 -20.26
N THR A 40 20.82 -14.94 -20.21
CA THR A 40 22.22 -15.40 -20.31
C THR A 40 22.78 -15.99 -19.01
N GLY A 41 22.03 -15.96 -17.91
CA GLY A 41 22.44 -16.49 -16.60
C GLY A 41 23.23 -15.51 -15.72
N GLU A 42 23.53 -14.32 -16.23
CA GLU A 42 24.18 -13.25 -15.46
C GLU A 42 23.18 -12.53 -14.55
N ASP A 43 23.65 -12.11 -13.37
CA ASP A 43 22.83 -11.40 -12.40
C ASP A 43 22.52 -9.98 -12.89
N TYR A 44 21.29 -9.52 -12.66
CA TYR A 44 20.88 -8.18 -13.05
C TYR A 44 21.64 -7.13 -12.22
N PRO A 45 22.10 -6.02 -12.84
CA PRO A 45 22.93 -5.07 -12.14
C PRO A 45 22.21 -4.43 -10.96
N VAL A 46 22.94 -4.27 -9.86
CA VAL A 46 22.39 -3.83 -8.56
C VAL A 46 21.73 -2.45 -8.64
N TRP A 47 22.25 -1.54 -9.46
CA TRP A 47 21.65 -0.20 -9.64
C TRP A 47 20.24 -0.30 -10.24
N ALA A 48 20.03 -1.24 -11.16
CA ALA A 48 18.76 -1.37 -11.86
C ALA A 48 17.71 -2.04 -10.97
N ASN A 49 18.12 -3.00 -10.13
CA ASN A 49 17.27 -3.52 -9.07
C ASN A 49 16.87 -2.42 -8.06
N ALA A 50 17.84 -1.62 -7.59
CA ALA A 50 17.56 -0.50 -6.68
C ALA A 50 16.60 0.54 -7.30
N PHE A 51 16.76 0.83 -8.59
CA PHE A 51 15.86 1.72 -9.32
C PHE A 51 14.43 1.16 -9.44
N GLY A 52 14.29 -0.15 -9.66
CA GLY A 52 12.98 -0.83 -9.68
C GLY A 52 12.26 -0.74 -8.33
N TRP A 53 12.98 -0.96 -7.23
CA TRP A 53 12.44 -0.80 -5.87
C TRP A 53 12.05 0.65 -5.57
N PHE A 54 12.87 1.61 -6.00
CA PHE A 54 12.57 3.04 -5.84
C PHE A 54 11.31 3.44 -6.61
N LEU A 55 11.19 3.02 -7.87
CA LEU A 55 10.03 3.32 -8.71
C LEU A 55 8.75 2.73 -8.13
N SER A 56 8.80 1.47 -7.66
CA SER A 56 7.67 0.82 -6.99
C SER A 56 7.26 1.57 -5.71
N SER A 57 8.23 1.93 -4.87
CA SER A 57 8.00 2.61 -3.59
C SER A 57 7.47 4.04 -3.76
N CYS A 58 7.84 4.73 -4.84
CA CYS A 58 7.45 6.12 -5.09
C CYS A 58 5.93 6.30 -5.07
N SER A 59 5.16 5.37 -5.66
CA SER A 59 3.69 5.43 -5.64
C SER A 59 3.09 5.13 -4.26
N MET A 60 3.71 4.21 -3.51
CA MET A 60 3.23 3.79 -2.19
C MET A 60 3.45 4.85 -1.11
N ILE A 61 4.51 5.68 -1.23
CA ILE A 61 4.87 6.72 -0.26
C ILE A 61 3.97 7.96 -0.35
N VAL A 62 3.31 8.21 -1.49
CA VAL A 62 2.44 9.41 -1.66
C VAL A 62 1.29 9.43 -0.66
N ILE A 63 0.66 8.27 -0.41
CA ILE A 63 -0.49 8.15 0.51
C ILE A 63 -0.10 8.51 1.96
N PRO A 64 0.91 7.85 2.59
CA PRO A 64 1.35 8.24 3.93
C PRO A 64 2.00 9.62 3.94
N GLY A 65 2.70 10.03 2.88
CA GLY A 65 3.29 11.36 2.76
C GLY A 65 2.25 12.46 2.80
N TYR A 66 1.13 12.29 2.09
CA TYR A 66 0.01 13.22 2.13
C TYR A 66 -0.70 13.21 3.49
N ALA A 67 -0.88 12.03 4.10
CA ALA A 67 -1.44 11.94 5.45
C ALA A 67 -0.57 12.68 6.48
N LEU A 68 0.75 12.55 6.39
CA LEU A 68 1.70 13.25 7.25
C LEU A 68 1.68 14.77 7.00
N TYR A 69 1.65 15.19 5.74
CA TYR A 69 1.51 16.60 5.37
C TYR A 69 0.21 17.20 5.92
N TYR A 70 -0.92 16.51 5.78
CA TYR A 70 -2.19 16.95 6.33
C TYR A 70 -2.15 17.07 7.86
N LEU A 71 -1.52 16.11 8.53
CA LEU A 71 -1.37 16.10 9.98
C LEU A 71 -0.47 17.24 10.48
N LEU A 72 0.65 17.52 9.80
CA LEU A 72 1.64 18.51 10.22
C LEU A 72 1.30 19.95 9.78
N CYS A 73 0.76 20.13 8.58
CA CYS A 73 0.51 21.45 7.98
C CYS A 73 -0.92 21.95 8.17
N THR A 74 -1.92 21.05 8.27
CA THR A 74 -3.33 21.45 8.45
C THR A 74 -3.77 21.41 9.93
N ASN A 75 -3.29 20.45 10.74
CA ASN A 75 -3.74 20.26 12.12
C ASN A 75 -2.77 20.84 13.16
N LYS A 76 -2.65 22.16 13.23
CA LYS A 76 -2.12 22.80 14.46
C LYS A 76 -3.14 22.86 15.60
N HIS A 77 -4.42 22.53 15.36
CA HIS A 77 -5.49 22.83 16.32
C HIS A 77 -6.46 21.68 16.68
N ILE A 78 -6.32 20.49 16.08
CA ILE A 78 -7.23 19.37 16.38
C ILE A 78 -6.41 18.21 16.91
N SER A 79 -6.73 17.83 18.14
CA SER A 79 -6.10 16.72 18.85
C SER A 79 -6.32 15.43 18.08
N ILE A 80 -5.28 14.59 17.95
CA ILE A 80 -5.26 13.31 17.22
C ILE A 80 -6.46 12.41 17.58
N LYS A 81 -7.03 12.58 18.79
CA LYS A 81 -8.21 11.85 19.26
C LYS A 81 -9.50 12.18 18.49
N GLU A 82 -9.66 13.40 17.96
CA GLU A 82 -10.87 13.79 17.21
C GLU A 82 -10.84 13.35 15.74
N VAL A 83 -9.65 13.16 15.16
CA VAL A 83 -9.48 12.72 13.76
C VAL A 83 -9.69 11.20 13.59
N ILE A 84 -9.43 10.41 14.63
CA ILE A 84 -9.60 8.94 14.59
C ILE A 84 -11.04 8.53 14.99
N LEU A 85 -11.78 9.43 15.66
CA LEU A 85 -13.12 9.16 16.20
C LEU A 85 -14.26 9.50 15.22
N HIS A 86 -13.94 10.13 14.10
CA HIS A 86 -14.85 10.42 12.97
C HIS A 86 -14.59 9.48 11.79
#